data_AF-A0AAF0UWN2-F1
#
_entry.id   AF-A0AAF0UWN2-F1
#
_cell.length_a   1.000
_cell.length_b   1.000
_cell.length_c   1.000
_cell.angle_alpha   90.00
_cell.angle_beta   90.00
_cell.angle_gamma   90.00
#
_symmetry.space_group_name_H-M   'P 1'
#
loop_
_entity.id
_entity.type
_entity.pdbx_description
1 polymer ?
#
loop_
_entity_poly.entity_id
_entity_poly.type
_entity_poly.pdbx_seq_one_letter_code
_entity_poly.pdbx_strand_id
1 'polypeptide(L)'
;MDGQKSQAKLTRTQSSLLRSSPTIRSSIHSFSSINEFGIDHEPDIEEQKPHKPGSTPIRRGSFFSPFRSAPARIGPVLVVSVVLMYTLFVFFSRDDIPTSESLLLALIFVAVLLFFAGKNRESIHQRYNVFRNLFDEYGKRFGFQRTHSKPVQWFIGETKLGHKEGKSENENQVVREGVEFYSNGDIYEGEYHKGRCNGSGVYNYFVKGRYEGDWVDGKYDGYGIESWARGSKYRGQYRQGLRHGYGVYKFYTGDTYSGQWCNGQSHGVGSQSCSDGSSYIGEFKCAVKHGLGCYHFRNGDWYAGEYFGDKIHGFGVYHFANGHCYEGSWHEGRKQGYGMYTFRNGDTRCGEWDSGNLKIPSPPLTDAVLRAVQAARKAAENAIKLRRVDEQVKKAVTAANRAATAARVAAIKAVQNQMNGNFCDTS
;
A
#
# COMPACT_ATOMS: atom_id res chain seq x y z
N MET A 1 -10.05 45.71 22.61
CA MET A 1 -10.16 44.38 23.24
C MET A 1 -11.27 43.65 22.52
N ASP A 2 -10.93 42.62 21.75
CA ASP A 2 -11.70 41.37 21.62
C ASP A 2 -10.98 40.40 20.66
N GLY A 3 -10.30 39.45 21.28
CA GLY A 3 -10.09 38.08 20.83
C GLY A 3 -9.68 37.82 19.39
N GLN A 4 -8.37 37.90 19.11
CA GLN A 4 -7.71 36.99 18.16
C GLN A 4 -7.93 35.54 18.63
N LYS A 5 -9.06 34.92 18.28
CA LYS A 5 -9.22 33.47 18.35
C LYS A 5 -8.55 32.88 17.13
N SER A 6 -7.44 32.19 17.39
CA SER A 6 -6.68 31.34 16.48
C SER A 6 -7.58 30.68 15.43
N GLN A 7 -7.33 30.97 14.14
CA GLN A 7 -7.80 30.14 13.04
C GLN A 7 -7.22 28.74 13.23
N ALA A 8 -7.98 27.87 13.89
CA ALA A 8 -7.62 26.47 14.06
C ALA A 8 -7.45 25.86 12.68
N LYS A 9 -6.29 25.23 12.47
CA LYS A 9 -5.93 24.43 11.30
C LYS A 9 -7.11 23.48 11.00
N LEU A 10 -7.94 23.81 10.00
CA LEU A 10 -9.19 23.11 9.64
C LEU A 10 -8.97 21.65 9.16
N THR A 11 -7.71 21.22 9.12
CA THR A 11 -7.26 19.89 8.73
C THR A 11 -6.62 19.17 9.91
N ARG A 12 -7.41 18.83 10.94
CA ARG A 12 -6.95 17.92 12.00
C ARG A 12 -7.41 16.49 11.70
N THR A 13 -6.55 15.76 11.00
CA THR A 13 -6.20 14.33 11.14
C THR A 13 -5.41 13.96 9.88
N GLN A 14 -4.11 13.69 10.04
CA GLN A 14 -3.38 13.03 8.95
C GLN A 14 -3.96 11.63 8.80
N SER A 15 -4.30 11.21 7.59
CA SER A 15 -4.71 9.83 7.30
C SER A 15 -3.55 8.84 7.42
N SER A 16 -2.48 9.23 8.11
CA SER A 16 -1.32 8.40 8.45
C SER A 16 -1.72 7.07 9.11
N LEU A 17 -2.89 7.03 9.76
CA LEU A 17 -3.49 5.82 10.33
C LEU A 17 -3.84 4.75 9.29
N LEU A 18 -4.30 5.13 8.09
CA LEU A 18 -4.57 4.18 7.00
C LEU A 18 -3.31 3.91 6.15
N ARG A 19 -2.26 4.70 6.37
CA ARG A 19 -0.97 4.63 5.67
C ARG A 19 -0.02 3.59 6.28
N SER A 20 -0.37 3.03 7.44
CA SER A 20 0.47 2.01 8.11
C SER A 20 0.45 0.71 7.31
N SER A 21 1.44 0.62 6.43
CA SER A 21 2.00 -0.49 5.67
C SER A 21 1.03 -1.41 4.92
N PRO A 22 1.30 -1.77 3.65
CA PRO A 22 0.76 -2.99 3.09
C PRO A 22 1.31 -4.13 3.94
N THR A 23 0.53 -4.62 4.90
CA THR A 23 0.94 -5.73 5.74
C THR A 23 0.95 -6.98 4.85
N ILE A 24 2.05 -7.18 4.11
CA ILE A 24 2.40 -8.46 3.52
C ILE A 24 2.79 -9.34 4.71
N ARG A 25 1.78 -9.90 5.36
CA ARG A 25 1.96 -11.00 6.29
C ARG A 25 1.90 -12.26 5.45
N SER A 26 2.97 -12.51 4.69
CA SER A 26 3.17 -13.81 4.06
C SER A 26 3.55 -14.79 5.16
N SER A 27 2.70 -15.78 5.42
CA SER A 27 3.20 -17.04 5.96
C SER A 27 4.22 -17.59 4.96
N ILE A 28 5.27 -18.24 5.47
CA ILE A 28 6.41 -18.83 4.76
C ILE A 28 7.67 -17.94 4.79
N HIS A 29 8.46 -18.15 5.85
CA HIS A 29 9.91 -18.05 5.76
C HIS A 29 10.43 -19.17 4.85
N SER A 30 10.32 -18.95 3.55
CA SER A 30 11.25 -19.51 2.57
C SER A 30 11.88 -18.30 1.91
N PHE A 31 13.12 -18.01 2.32
CA PHE A 31 13.95 -17.02 1.66
C PHE A 31 14.15 -17.44 0.19
N SER A 32 13.41 -16.80 -0.72
CA SER A 32 13.84 -16.55 -2.09
C SER A 32 13.05 -15.39 -2.69
N SER A 33 13.76 -14.29 -2.93
CA SER A 33 13.46 -13.19 -3.86
C SER A 33 12.12 -12.44 -3.70
N ILE A 34 12.16 -11.38 -2.90
CA ILE A 34 11.37 -10.16 -3.15
C ILE A 34 12.15 -9.37 -4.20
N ASN A 35 11.69 -9.40 -5.46
CA ASN A 35 11.84 -8.25 -6.34
C ASN A 35 10.57 -7.42 -6.18
N GLU A 36 10.74 -6.17 -5.78
CA GLU A 36 9.75 -5.12 -5.91
C GLU A 36 9.33 -5.01 -7.38
N PHE A 37 8.08 -5.31 -7.68
CA PHE A 37 7.45 -4.82 -8.90
C PHE A 37 6.78 -3.48 -8.59
N GLY A 38 7.32 -2.46 -9.26
CA GLY A 38 6.75 -1.14 -9.36
C GLY A 38 5.38 -1.16 -10.04
N ILE A 39 4.63 -0.12 -9.71
CA ILE A 39 3.32 0.22 -10.25
C ILE A 39 3.55 0.72 -11.67
N ASP A 40 3.09 -0.02 -12.67
CA ASP A 40 2.92 0.52 -14.01
C ASP A 40 1.57 1.22 -14.12
N HIS A 41 1.66 2.44 -14.63
CA HIS A 41 0.56 3.28 -15.08
C HIS A 41 -0.12 2.66 -16.30
N GLU A 42 -1.44 2.68 -16.30
CA GLU A 42 -2.27 2.64 -17.50
C GLU A 42 -2.41 4.08 -18.05
N PRO A 43 -2.30 4.30 -19.37
CA PRO A 43 -2.92 5.45 -20.02
C PRO A 43 -4.02 5.01 -21.00
N ASP A 44 -5.13 5.74 -20.97
CA ASP A 44 -6.23 5.66 -21.94
C ASP A 44 -6.05 6.67 -23.10
N ILE A 45 -6.27 6.15 -24.31
CA ILE A 45 -6.91 6.73 -25.52
C ILE A 45 -6.16 7.81 -26.35
N GLU A 46 -5.76 7.42 -27.58
CA GLU A 46 -6.23 8.07 -28.84
C GLU A 46 -6.03 7.18 -30.09
N GLU A 47 -6.86 7.43 -31.10
CA GLU A 47 -7.26 6.58 -32.24
C GLU A 47 -6.22 6.37 -33.38
N GLN A 48 -6.20 5.19 -34.02
CA GLN A 48 -6.60 4.96 -35.44
C GLN A 48 -6.37 3.49 -35.91
N LYS A 49 -7.33 2.99 -36.71
CA LYS A 49 -7.51 1.64 -37.31
C LYS A 49 -6.54 1.33 -38.50
N PRO A 50 -6.68 0.19 -39.23
CA PRO A 50 -6.71 -1.23 -38.86
C PRO A 50 -5.67 -2.06 -39.66
N HIS A 51 -5.40 -3.33 -39.30
CA HIS A 51 -5.33 -4.50 -40.22
C HIS A 51 -4.89 -5.79 -39.48
N LYS A 52 -5.58 -6.89 -39.78
CA LYS A 52 -5.34 -8.30 -39.43
C LYS A 52 -5.47 -9.11 -40.74
N PRO A 53 -5.13 -10.42 -40.78
CA PRO A 53 -3.94 -11.10 -40.26
C PRO A 53 -3.39 -12.14 -41.27
N GLY A 54 -2.30 -12.82 -40.90
CA GLY A 54 -2.15 -14.26 -41.18
C GLY A 54 -0.93 -14.69 -41.99
N SER A 55 0.01 -15.37 -41.32
CA SER A 55 0.39 -16.77 -41.58
C SER A 55 1.82 -17.08 -41.09
N THR A 56 1.91 -18.00 -40.12
CA THR A 56 3.06 -18.91 -39.89
C THR A 56 3.23 -19.84 -41.11
N PRO A 57 4.38 -20.56 -41.36
CA PRO A 57 5.14 -21.25 -40.30
C PRO A 57 6.64 -21.63 -40.53
N ILE A 58 7.25 -22.16 -39.47
CA ILE A 58 8.15 -23.35 -39.44
C ILE A 58 9.65 -23.26 -39.87
N ARG A 59 10.49 -23.67 -38.89
CA ARG A 59 11.66 -24.61 -38.90
C ARG A 59 13.12 -24.11 -38.78
N ARG A 60 13.70 -24.59 -37.65
CA ARG A 60 14.95 -25.38 -37.46
C ARG A 60 16.34 -24.77 -37.77
N GLY A 61 17.24 -25.00 -36.81
CA GLY A 61 18.68 -25.22 -37.02
C GLY A 61 19.53 -24.17 -36.30
N SER A 62 20.02 -24.39 -35.08
CA SER A 62 21.19 -25.23 -34.74
C SER A 62 22.54 -24.53 -34.99
N PHE A 63 23.19 -24.18 -33.86
CA PHE A 63 24.64 -24.21 -33.59
C PHE A 63 25.57 -23.01 -33.90
N PHE A 64 26.52 -22.85 -32.96
CA PHE A 64 27.80 -22.12 -32.95
C PHE A 64 27.84 -20.63 -32.57
N SER A 65 28.35 -20.39 -31.36
CA SER A 65 29.17 -19.22 -31.00
C SER A 65 30.59 -19.39 -31.59
N PRO A 66 31.39 -18.32 -31.79
CA PRO A 66 32.16 -17.77 -30.66
C PRO A 66 32.43 -16.23 -30.70
N PHE A 67 32.67 -15.70 -29.51
CA PHE A 67 33.58 -14.59 -29.17
C PHE A 67 33.88 -13.50 -30.23
N ARG A 68 33.39 -12.27 -29.95
CA ARG A 68 34.19 -11.06 -30.16
C ARG A 68 33.94 -10.05 -29.04
N SER A 69 34.94 -9.93 -28.18
CA SER A 69 35.09 -8.92 -27.14
C SER A 69 35.30 -7.52 -27.75
N ALA A 70 34.52 -6.53 -27.31
CA ALA A 70 34.85 -5.12 -27.44
C ALA A 70 34.92 -4.51 -26.03
N PRO A 71 36.01 -3.80 -25.67
CA PRO A 71 36.23 -3.32 -24.31
C PRO A 71 35.31 -2.15 -24.01
N ALA A 72 34.65 -2.22 -22.85
CA ALA A 72 33.84 -1.16 -22.30
C ALA A 72 34.70 0.11 -22.08
N ARG A 73 34.24 1.25 -22.60
CA ARG A 73 34.76 2.57 -22.23
C ARG A 73 34.40 2.85 -20.77
N ILE A 74 35.21 2.34 -19.83
CA ILE A 74 35.08 2.57 -18.37
C ILE A 74 36.22 3.45 -17.82
N GLY A 75 37.25 3.73 -18.62
CA GLY A 75 38.46 4.43 -18.17
C GLY A 75 38.26 5.82 -17.53
N PRO A 76 37.62 6.80 -18.17
CA PRO A 76 37.80 8.19 -17.73
C PRO A 76 36.93 8.57 -16.52
N VAL A 77 35.71 8.04 -16.39
CA VAL A 77 34.78 8.49 -15.32
C VAL A 77 35.15 7.92 -13.95
N LEU A 78 35.57 6.65 -13.92
CA LEU A 78 35.95 5.97 -12.68
C LEU A 78 37.30 6.47 -12.17
N VAL A 79 38.24 6.77 -13.07
CA VAL A 79 39.50 7.40 -12.72
C VAL A 79 39.28 8.82 -12.19
N VAL A 80 38.42 9.61 -12.83
CA VAL A 80 38.08 10.96 -12.34
C VAL A 80 37.37 10.89 -10.97
N SER A 81 36.47 9.92 -10.73
CA SER A 81 35.80 9.81 -9.43
C SER A 81 36.74 9.36 -8.32
N VAL A 82 37.69 8.47 -8.61
CA VAL A 82 38.68 7.99 -7.63
C VAL A 82 39.69 9.09 -7.32
N VAL A 83 40.14 9.85 -8.32
CA VAL A 83 41.02 11.00 -8.12
C VAL A 83 40.31 12.10 -7.32
N LEU A 84 39.03 12.37 -7.59
CA LEU A 84 38.24 13.35 -6.84
C LEU A 84 37.98 12.92 -5.39
N MET A 85 37.76 11.62 -5.15
CA MET A 85 37.63 11.09 -3.79
C MET A 85 38.95 11.12 -3.03
N TYR A 86 40.07 10.87 -3.70
CA TYR A 86 41.41 10.94 -3.11
C TYR A 86 41.80 12.39 -2.78
N THR A 87 41.51 13.36 -3.64
CA THR A 87 41.76 14.78 -3.34
C THR A 87 40.89 15.28 -2.19
N LEU A 88 39.64 14.83 -2.09
CA LEU A 88 38.78 15.14 -0.95
C LEU A 88 39.27 14.49 0.35
N PHE A 89 39.72 13.24 0.32
CA PHE A 89 40.31 12.57 1.48
C PHE A 89 41.54 13.33 2.00
N VAL A 90 42.45 13.72 1.09
CA VAL A 90 43.63 14.52 1.45
C VAL A 90 43.26 15.92 1.96
N PHE A 91 42.17 16.51 1.46
CA PHE A 91 41.68 17.82 1.91
C PHE A 91 41.03 17.76 3.30
N PHE A 92 40.31 16.67 3.63
CA PHE A 92 39.73 16.46 4.96
C PHE A 92 40.74 15.94 6.00
N SER A 93 41.86 15.37 5.58
CA SER A 93 42.93 14.90 6.47
C SER A 93 43.99 15.96 6.80
N ARG A 94 43.85 17.20 6.30
CA ARG A 94 44.69 18.32 6.71
C ARG A 94 43.98 19.09 7.83
N ASP A 95 44.48 18.93 9.05
CA ASP A 95 43.89 19.35 10.32
C ASP A 95 43.78 20.87 10.56
N ASP A 96 43.91 21.74 9.55
CA ASP A 96 43.83 23.19 9.76
C ASP A 96 43.09 23.86 8.60
N ILE A 97 41.81 24.25 8.80
CA ILE A 97 41.01 25.36 8.16
C ILE A 97 39.52 25.26 8.62
N PRO A 98 38.78 26.38 8.84
CA PRO A 98 37.59 26.41 9.70
C PRO A 98 36.30 25.86 9.07
N THR A 99 35.41 25.39 9.94
CA THR A 99 34.38 24.36 9.71
C THR A 99 33.09 24.81 9.00
N SER A 100 32.87 26.10 8.72
CA SER A 100 31.61 26.57 8.12
C SER A 100 31.57 26.50 6.59
N GLU A 101 32.66 26.83 5.91
CA GLU A 101 32.73 26.83 4.44
C GLU A 101 32.86 25.40 3.88
N SER A 102 33.56 24.53 4.61
CA SER A 102 33.69 23.10 4.29
C SER A 102 32.36 22.35 4.35
N LEU A 103 31.46 22.74 5.26
CA LEU A 103 30.11 22.15 5.36
C LEU A 103 29.26 22.52 4.14
N LEU A 104 29.34 23.77 3.69
CA LEU A 104 28.54 24.26 2.56
C LEU A 104 28.99 23.61 1.24
N LEU A 105 30.30 23.45 1.04
CA LEU A 105 30.86 22.71 -0.09
C LEU A 105 30.48 21.22 -0.06
N ALA A 106 30.50 20.58 1.11
CA ALA A 106 30.05 19.20 1.27
C ALA A 106 28.57 19.02 0.94
N LEU A 107 27.71 19.96 1.34
CA LEU A 107 26.28 19.93 1.03
C LEU A 107 26.00 20.14 -0.46
N ILE A 108 26.71 21.07 -1.11
CA ILE A 108 26.63 21.26 -2.58
C ILE A 108 27.06 19.98 -3.30
N PHE A 109 28.13 19.33 -2.83
CA PHE A 109 28.62 18.09 -3.43
C PHE A 109 27.61 16.94 -3.29
N VAL A 110 27.00 16.77 -2.12
CA VAL A 110 25.93 15.77 -1.90
C VAL A 110 24.74 16.05 -2.81
N ALA A 111 24.35 17.31 -3.00
CA ALA A 111 23.26 17.67 -3.90
C ALA A 111 23.58 17.33 -5.37
N VAL A 112 24.82 17.60 -5.82
CA VAL A 112 25.27 17.25 -7.18
C VAL A 112 25.32 15.73 -7.37
N LEU A 113 25.80 14.97 -6.38
CA LEU A 113 25.80 13.50 -6.42
C LEU A 113 24.37 12.93 -6.49
N LEU A 114 23.44 13.45 -5.69
CA LEU A 114 22.05 13.03 -5.72
C LEU A 114 21.37 13.39 -7.05
N PHE A 115 21.73 14.53 -7.66
CA PHE A 115 21.24 14.92 -8.97
C PHE A 115 21.72 13.97 -10.07
N PHE A 116 23.01 13.61 -10.09
CA PHE A 116 23.54 12.65 -11.06
C PHE A 116 23.05 11.22 -10.80
N ALA A 117 22.89 10.81 -9.54
CA ALA A 117 22.29 9.52 -9.17
C ALA A 117 20.82 9.43 -9.58
N GLY A 118 20.06 10.53 -9.46
CA GLY A 118 18.67 10.63 -9.90
C GLY A 118 18.53 10.56 -11.41
N LYS A 119 19.43 11.21 -12.16
CA LYS A 119 19.36 11.29 -13.63
C LYS A 119 19.81 9.99 -14.34
N ASN A 120 20.68 9.20 -13.72
CA ASN A 120 21.19 7.93 -14.25
C ASN A 120 20.62 6.68 -13.55
N ARG A 121 19.47 6.79 -12.89
CA ARG A 121 18.90 5.76 -11.99
C ARG A 121 18.75 4.38 -12.66
N GLU A 122 18.33 4.34 -13.92
CA GLU A 122 18.19 3.07 -14.66
C GLU A 122 19.54 2.44 -15.03
N SER A 123 20.52 3.27 -15.40
CA SER A 123 21.87 2.82 -15.79
C SER A 123 22.71 2.36 -14.59
N ILE A 124 22.42 2.88 -13.38
CA ILE A 124 23.02 2.45 -12.11
C ILE A 124 22.43 1.11 -11.67
N HIS A 125 21.12 0.93 -11.82
CA HIS A 125 20.45 -0.31 -11.41
C HIS A 125 20.88 -1.52 -12.26
N GLN A 126 21.04 -1.31 -13.57
CA GLN A 126 21.55 -2.34 -14.48
C GLN A 126 23.01 -2.73 -14.16
N ARG A 127 23.86 -1.78 -13.72
CA ARG A 127 25.27 -2.02 -13.35
C ARG A 127 25.44 -2.62 -11.97
N TYR A 128 24.56 -2.30 -11.01
CA TYR A 128 24.54 -2.93 -9.69
C TYR A 128 24.30 -4.44 -9.78
N ASN A 129 23.41 -4.88 -10.67
CA ASN A 129 23.14 -6.30 -10.88
C ASN A 129 24.34 -7.05 -11.50
N VAL A 130 25.11 -6.41 -12.38
CA VAL A 130 26.34 -6.98 -12.94
C VAL A 130 27.44 -7.08 -11.87
N PHE A 131 27.58 -6.05 -11.04
CA PHE A 131 28.56 -6.05 -9.94
C PHE A 131 28.19 -7.07 -8.85
N ARG A 132 26.90 -7.22 -8.53
CA ARG A 132 26.41 -8.22 -7.57
C ARG A 132 26.66 -9.64 -8.06
N ASN A 133 26.44 -9.90 -9.35
CA ASN A 133 26.71 -11.22 -9.94
C ASN A 133 28.21 -11.54 -9.97
N LEU A 134 29.07 -10.55 -10.25
CA LEU A 134 30.52 -10.68 -10.12
C LEU A 134 30.97 -10.93 -8.67
N PHE A 135 30.32 -10.29 -7.69
CA PHE A 135 30.63 -10.45 -6.27
C PHE A 135 30.21 -11.83 -5.74
N ASP A 136 29.07 -12.36 -6.19
CA ASP A 136 28.62 -13.73 -5.89
C ASP A 136 29.51 -14.79 -6.54
N GLU A 137 30.08 -14.50 -7.71
CA GLU A 137 31.01 -15.40 -8.41
C GLU A 137 32.40 -15.42 -7.74
N TYR A 138 32.87 -14.28 -7.22
CA TYR A 138 34.10 -14.20 -6.40
C TYR A 138 33.92 -14.77 -4.99
N GLY A 139 32.74 -14.58 -4.36
CA GLY A 139 32.41 -15.10 -3.04
C GLY A 139 32.37 -16.64 -2.98
N LYS A 140 32.07 -17.32 -4.09
CA LYS A 140 32.11 -18.78 -4.19
C LYS A 140 33.54 -19.36 -4.29
N ARG A 141 34.57 -18.53 -4.53
CA ARG A 141 35.99 -18.97 -4.56
C ARG A 141 36.71 -18.86 -3.22
N PHE A 142 36.20 -18.08 -2.27
CA PHE A 142 36.74 -17.97 -0.91
C PHE A 142 35.70 -18.49 0.09
N GLY A 143 35.72 -19.82 0.32
CA GLY A 143 34.69 -20.57 1.03
C GLY A 143 34.30 -20.06 2.42
N PHE A 144 33.33 -19.14 2.47
CA PHE A 144 32.57 -18.80 3.67
C PHE A 144 31.23 -19.55 3.64
N GLN A 145 31.19 -20.76 4.19
CA GLN A 145 29.93 -21.42 4.54
C GLN A 145 29.34 -20.76 5.80
N ARG A 146 28.21 -20.07 5.65
CA ARG A 146 27.30 -19.83 6.79
C ARG A 146 26.44 -21.07 6.97
N THR A 147 26.56 -21.70 8.13
CA THR A 147 25.71 -22.81 8.55
C THR A 147 24.29 -22.29 8.81
N HIS A 148 23.38 -22.49 7.86
CA HIS A 148 21.94 -22.36 8.10
C HIS A 148 21.40 -23.73 8.53
N SER A 149 21.03 -23.85 9.81
CA SER A 149 20.25 -24.99 10.30
C SER A 149 18.84 -24.94 9.71
N LYS A 150 18.41 -26.03 9.05
CA LYS A 150 17.03 -26.20 8.58
C LYS A 150 16.06 -26.27 9.77
N PRO A 151 14.82 -25.76 9.66
CA PRO A 151 13.80 -26.01 10.68
C PRO A 151 13.57 -27.51 10.80
N VAL A 152 13.44 -28.01 12.03
CA VAL A 152 13.22 -29.43 12.31
C VAL A 152 11.85 -29.83 11.76
N GLN A 153 11.86 -30.51 10.63
CA GLN A 153 10.69 -31.20 10.10
C GLN A 153 10.75 -32.63 10.62
N TRP A 154 9.75 -33.02 11.40
CA TRP A 154 9.61 -34.43 11.79
C TRP A 154 8.89 -35.16 10.67
N PHE A 155 9.63 -35.96 9.92
CA PHE A 155 9.08 -37.00 9.05
C PHE A 155 9.63 -38.33 9.57
N ILE A 156 8.75 -39.19 10.09
CA ILE A 156 9.11 -40.57 10.43
C ILE A 156 8.85 -41.40 9.17
N GLY A 157 9.92 -41.97 8.58
CA GLY A 157 9.87 -42.89 7.44
C GLY A 157 10.59 -42.36 6.18
N GLU A 158 11.92 -42.34 6.17
CA GLU A 158 12.68 -42.29 4.91
C GLU A 158 13.29 -43.68 4.64
N THR A 159 12.75 -44.41 3.67
CA THR A 159 13.46 -45.50 3.01
C THR A 159 13.74 -45.11 1.55
N LYS A 160 15.03 -45.01 1.24
CA LYS A 160 15.53 -45.01 -0.14
C LYS A 160 15.00 -46.24 -0.87
N LEU A 161 14.48 -46.09 -2.09
CA LEU A 161 14.91 -46.82 -3.31
C LEU A 161 13.93 -46.68 -4.47
N GLY A 162 14.49 -46.49 -5.67
CA GLY A 162 14.14 -47.30 -6.83
C GLY A 162 13.06 -46.76 -7.78
N HIS A 163 13.47 -46.50 -9.02
CA HIS A 163 12.62 -46.47 -10.20
C HIS A 163 11.54 -47.58 -10.19
N LYS A 164 10.29 -47.22 -10.51
CA LYS A 164 9.45 -47.93 -11.48
C LYS A 164 8.27 -47.09 -11.93
N GLU A 165 8.02 -47.15 -13.23
CA GLU A 165 6.98 -46.44 -13.98
C GLU A 165 5.58 -47.00 -13.73
N GLY A 166 4.59 -46.11 -13.84
CA GLY A 166 3.30 -46.41 -14.45
C GLY A 166 2.13 -46.70 -13.51
N LYS A 167 1.28 -45.70 -13.29
CA LYS A 167 -0.12 -45.68 -13.78
C LYS A 167 -0.82 -44.38 -13.35
N SER A 168 -1.52 -43.77 -14.30
CA SER A 168 -2.41 -42.64 -14.10
C SER A 168 -3.57 -43.06 -13.21
N GLU A 169 -3.62 -42.53 -12.00
CA GLU A 169 -4.82 -42.50 -11.17
C GLU A 169 -5.13 -41.05 -10.86
N ASN A 170 -6.42 -40.71 -10.94
CA ASN A 170 -6.97 -39.38 -10.73
C ASN A 170 -6.24 -38.62 -9.62
N GLU A 171 -5.59 -37.51 -9.97
CA GLU A 171 -5.12 -36.50 -9.02
C GLU A 171 -6.35 -35.83 -8.36
N ASN A 172 -7.11 -36.59 -7.60
CA ASN A 172 -8.04 -36.04 -6.64
C ASN A 172 -7.20 -35.25 -5.66
N GLN A 173 -7.37 -33.93 -5.72
CA GLN A 173 -6.93 -32.93 -4.77
C GLN A 173 -6.88 -33.51 -3.34
N VAL A 174 -5.72 -33.98 -2.88
CA VAL A 174 -5.59 -34.46 -1.51
C VAL A 174 -5.51 -33.22 -0.62
N VAL A 175 -6.68 -32.70 -0.25
CA VAL A 175 -6.81 -31.72 0.82
C VAL A 175 -6.56 -32.48 2.12
N ARG A 176 -5.42 -32.22 2.76
CA ARG A 176 -5.07 -32.81 4.06
C ARG A 176 -5.31 -31.77 5.14
N GLU A 177 -5.92 -32.16 6.25
CA GLU A 177 -6.03 -31.28 7.42
C GLU A 177 -4.84 -31.55 8.34
N GLY A 178 -4.21 -30.50 8.86
CA GLY A 178 -3.02 -30.65 9.68
C GLY A 178 -2.70 -29.44 10.55
N VAL A 179 -1.77 -29.65 11.46
CA VAL A 179 -1.21 -28.62 12.34
C VAL A 179 0.28 -28.51 12.06
N GLU A 180 0.76 -27.30 11.79
CA GLU A 180 2.19 -27.01 11.59
C GLU A 180 2.67 -26.00 12.62
N PHE A 181 3.75 -26.36 13.31
CA PHE A 181 4.45 -25.51 14.25
C PHE A 181 5.69 -24.93 13.58
N TYR A 182 5.75 -23.61 13.50
CA TYR A 182 6.89 -22.92 12.92
C TYR A 182 7.96 -22.66 14.00
N SER A 183 9.23 -22.64 13.57
CA SER A 183 10.38 -22.37 14.44
C SER A 183 10.32 -21.02 15.17
N ASN A 184 9.51 -20.06 14.66
CA ASN A 184 9.29 -18.75 15.26
C ASN A 184 8.17 -18.75 16.33
N GLY A 185 7.57 -19.91 16.62
CA GLY A 185 6.46 -20.07 17.56
C GLY A 185 5.08 -19.84 16.96
N ASP A 186 4.99 -19.52 15.66
CA ASP A 186 3.71 -19.41 14.96
C ASP A 186 3.10 -20.80 14.76
N ILE A 187 1.78 -20.87 14.68
CA ILE A 187 1.04 -22.13 14.54
C ILE A 187 0.00 -21.95 13.44
N TYR A 188 -0.02 -22.88 12.48
CA TYR A 188 -1.10 -23.00 11.51
C TYR A 188 -1.91 -24.28 11.76
N GLU A 189 -3.23 -24.14 11.73
CA GLU A 189 -4.20 -25.22 11.88
C GLU A 189 -5.23 -25.11 10.75
N GLY A 190 -5.28 -26.09 9.86
CA GLY A 190 -6.23 -26.04 8.75
C GLY A 190 -5.90 -26.98 7.61
N GLU A 191 -6.43 -26.62 6.45
CA GLU A 191 -6.35 -27.40 5.21
C GLU A 191 -5.03 -27.15 4.45
N TYR A 192 -4.51 -28.20 3.82
CA TYR A 192 -3.30 -28.19 3.01
C TYR A 192 -3.56 -28.79 1.64
N HIS A 193 -2.94 -28.18 0.64
CA HIS A 193 -2.86 -28.73 -0.72
C HIS A 193 -1.42 -28.70 -1.20
N LYS A 194 -0.89 -29.85 -1.67
CA LYS A 194 0.50 -29.99 -2.18
C LYS A 194 1.56 -29.43 -1.20
N GLY A 195 1.36 -29.66 0.10
CA GLY A 195 2.27 -29.21 1.15
C GLY A 195 2.22 -27.71 1.47
N ARG A 196 1.21 -26.98 1.00
CA ARG A 196 0.99 -25.55 1.29
C ARG A 196 -0.37 -25.35 1.93
N CYS A 197 -0.50 -24.38 2.83
CA CYS A 197 -1.79 -23.96 3.39
C CYS A 197 -2.74 -23.57 2.25
N ASN A 198 -3.92 -24.18 2.20
CA ASN A 198 -4.89 -23.95 1.13
C ASN A 198 -6.30 -24.27 1.64
N GLY A 199 -7.31 -23.51 1.24
CA GLY A 199 -8.67 -23.66 1.76
C GLY A 199 -8.87 -22.88 3.05
N SER A 200 -9.50 -23.48 4.05
CA SER A 200 -9.84 -22.84 5.33
C SER A 200 -8.79 -23.12 6.40
N GLY A 201 -8.33 -22.08 7.11
CA GLY A 201 -7.35 -22.28 8.17
C GLY A 201 -7.17 -21.11 9.12
N VAL A 202 -6.62 -21.43 10.28
CA VAL A 202 -6.29 -20.51 11.35
C VAL A 202 -4.78 -20.40 11.45
N TYR A 203 -4.27 -19.17 11.46
CA TYR A 203 -2.87 -18.89 11.74
C TYR A 203 -2.74 -18.03 12.98
N ASN A 204 -2.10 -18.58 14.01
CA ASN A 204 -1.78 -17.88 15.24
C ASN A 204 -0.35 -17.35 15.13
N TYR A 205 -0.22 -16.02 15.12
CA TYR A 205 1.07 -15.38 15.21
C TYR A 205 1.50 -15.27 16.67
N PHE A 206 2.64 -15.83 17.01
CA PHE A 206 3.20 -15.74 18.35
C PHE A 206 3.28 -14.27 18.78
N VAL A 207 2.48 -13.89 19.78
CA VAL A 207 2.39 -12.54 20.36
C VAL A 207 1.89 -11.43 19.40
N LYS A 208 1.75 -11.67 18.09
CA LYS A 208 1.43 -10.62 17.09
C LYS A 208 -0.01 -10.60 16.60
N GLY A 209 -0.80 -11.64 16.89
CA GLY A 209 -2.21 -11.70 16.52
C GLY A 209 -2.64 -13.04 15.93
N ARG A 210 -3.75 -13.05 15.19
CA ARG A 210 -4.35 -14.24 14.58
C ARG A 210 -5.03 -13.89 13.27
N TYR A 211 -4.92 -14.77 12.27
CA TYR A 211 -5.73 -14.75 11.06
C TYR A 211 -6.63 -15.99 11.00
N GLU A 212 -7.86 -15.79 10.53
CA GLU A 212 -8.87 -16.83 10.38
C GLU A 212 -9.59 -16.60 9.05
N GLY A 213 -9.46 -17.52 8.10
CA GLY A 213 -10.12 -17.36 6.81
C GLY A 213 -9.55 -18.24 5.72
N ASP A 214 -9.69 -17.76 4.49
CA ASP A 214 -9.34 -18.45 3.27
C ASP A 214 -7.84 -18.32 2.95
N TRP A 215 -7.30 -19.38 2.36
CA TRP A 215 -5.90 -19.56 2.01
C TRP A 215 -5.77 -20.11 0.59
N VAL A 216 -4.80 -19.58 -0.15
CA VAL A 216 -4.40 -20.13 -1.45
C VAL A 216 -2.88 -20.10 -1.52
N ASP A 217 -2.27 -21.27 -1.75
CA ASP A 217 -0.82 -21.45 -1.89
C ASP A 217 0.02 -20.79 -0.79
N GLY A 218 -0.43 -20.89 0.46
CA GLY A 218 0.27 -20.32 1.61
C GLY A 218 0.13 -18.80 1.74
N LYS A 219 -0.88 -18.20 1.13
CA LYS A 219 -1.20 -16.76 1.26
C LYS A 219 -2.67 -16.55 1.59
N TYR A 220 -2.97 -15.42 2.23
CA TYR A 220 -4.36 -14.96 2.39
C TYR A 220 -4.95 -14.61 1.03
N ASP A 221 -5.99 -15.32 0.62
CA ASP A 221 -6.68 -15.06 -0.63
C ASP A 221 -8.14 -15.51 -0.51
N GLY A 222 -9.08 -14.59 -0.73
CA GLY A 222 -10.50 -14.79 -0.43
C GLY A 222 -10.96 -13.91 0.72
N TYR A 223 -11.63 -14.48 1.72
CA TYR A 223 -12.21 -13.76 2.84
C TYR A 223 -11.57 -14.17 4.17
N GLY A 224 -11.38 -13.19 5.05
CA GLY A 224 -10.77 -13.50 6.34
C GLY A 224 -10.91 -12.41 7.38
N ILE A 225 -10.59 -12.80 8.60
CA ILE A 225 -10.56 -11.95 9.78
C ILE A 225 -9.13 -11.97 10.32
N GLU A 226 -8.53 -10.80 10.38
CA GLU A 226 -7.23 -10.61 11.03
C GLU A 226 -7.43 -9.80 12.32
N SER A 227 -6.92 -10.32 13.42
CA SER A 227 -6.93 -9.67 14.74
C SER A 227 -5.50 -9.45 15.20
N TRP A 228 -5.16 -8.23 15.62
CA TRP A 228 -3.82 -7.89 16.10
C TRP A 228 -3.77 -7.87 17.63
N ALA A 229 -2.60 -8.15 18.21
CA ALA A 229 -2.42 -8.21 19.67
C ALA A 229 -2.78 -6.90 20.41
N ARG A 230 -2.67 -5.73 19.76
CA ARG A 230 -3.09 -4.45 20.34
C ARG A 230 -4.60 -4.19 20.24
N GLY A 231 -5.39 -5.09 19.67
CA GLY A 231 -6.86 -4.97 19.57
C GLY A 231 -7.40 -4.43 18.25
N SER A 232 -6.54 -4.03 17.29
CA SER A 232 -6.99 -3.74 15.93
C SER A 232 -7.57 -5.00 15.29
N LYS A 233 -8.51 -4.83 14.35
CA LYS A 233 -9.18 -5.94 13.67
C LYS A 233 -9.60 -5.57 12.26
N TYR A 234 -9.41 -6.48 11.31
CA TYR A 234 -9.86 -6.36 9.94
C TYR A 234 -10.82 -7.51 9.63
N ARG A 235 -11.87 -7.21 8.88
CA ARG A 235 -12.81 -8.19 8.34
C ARG A 235 -13.10 -7.82 6.91
N GLY A 236 -12.77 -8.69 5.98
CA GLY A 236 -13.03 -8.41 4.57
C GLY A 236 -12.25 -9.33 3.65
N GLN A 237 -12.04 -8.81 2.44
CA GLN A 237 -11.39 -9.53 1.36
C GLN A 237 -9.86 -9.37 1.40
N TYR A 238 -9.19 -10.40 0.92
CA TYR A 238 -7.76 -10.52 0.73
C TYR A 238 -7.46 -11.03 -0.68
N ARG A 239 -6.29 -10.64 -1.20
CA ARG A 239 -5.73 -11.15 -2.45
C ARG A 239 -4.21 -11.19 -2.31
N GLN A 240 -3.60 -12.34 -2.54
CA GLN A 240 -2.14 -12.51 -2.47
C GLN A 240 -1.49 -11.98 -1.18
N GLY A 241 -2.13 -12.21 -0.04
CA GLY A 241 -1.63 -11.79 1.28
C GLY A 241 -1.96 -10.33 1.65
N LEU A 242 -2.60 -9.57 0.77
CA LEU A 242 -2.92 -8.16 0.98
C LEU A 242 -4.42 -7.93 1.09
N ARG A 243 -4.83 -6.99 1.94
CA ARG A 243 -6.22 -6.50 1.97
C ARG A 243 -6.59 -5.96 0.60
N HIS A 244 -7.71 -6.44 0.06
CA HIS A 244 -8.15 -6.08 -1.28
C HIS A 244 -9.68 -6.07 -1.33
N GLY A 245 -10.29 -5.40 -2.31
CA GLY A 245 -11.73 -5.41 -2.51
C GLY A 245 -12.47 -4.65 -1.42
N TYR A 246 -13.37 -5.29 -0.67
CA TYR A 246 -14.18 -4.63 0.37
C TYR A 246 -13.87 -5.16 1.77
N GLY A 247 -13.86 -4.26 2.76
CA GLY A 247 -13.61 -4.65 4.14
C GLY A 247 -13.76 -3.53 5.16
N VAL A 248 -13.77 -3.93 6.43
CA VAL A 248 -13.82 -3.05 7.60
C VAL A 248 -12.56 -3.24 8.42
N TYR A 249 -11.88 -2.14 8.72
CA TYR A 249 -10.75 -2.08 9.64
C TYR A 249 -11.15 -1.27 10.87
N LYS A 250 -11.10 -1.89 12.04
CA LYS A 250 -11.27 -1.23 13.34
C LYS A 250 -9.90 -1.09 13.99
N PHE A 251 -9.51 0.14 14.28
CA PHE A 251 -8.28 0.45 14.99
C PHE A 251 -8.44 0.20 16.48
N TYR A 252 -7.35 -0.14 17.17
CA TYR A 252 -7.32 -0.23 18.62
C TYR A 252 -7.65 1.11 19.32
N THR A 253 -7.44 2.24 18.64
CA THR A 253 -7.82 3.59 19.11
C THR A 253 -9.33 3.81 19.11
N GLY A 254 -10.11 2.93 18.48
CA GLY A 254 -11.56 3.06 18.32
C GLY A 254 -11.98 3.59 16.95
N ASP A 255 -11.05 4.19 16.19
CA ASP A 255 -11.33 4.64 14.82
C ASP A 255 -11.70 3.45 13.93
N THR A 256 -12.52 3.69 12.91
CA THR A 256 -12.99 2.65 12.00
C THR A 256 -12.96 3.15 10.57
N TYR A 257 -12.50 2.30 9.65
CA TYR A 257 -12.66 2.51 8.22
C TYR A 257 -13.45 1.35 7.62
N SER A 258 -14.42 1.67 6.78
CA SER A 258 -15.25 0.73 6.03
C SER A 258 -15.32 1.17 4.58
N GLY A 259 -14.86 0.34 3.65
CA GLY A 259 -14.87 0.72 2.26
C GLY A 259 -14.06 -0.20 1.37
N GLN A 260 -13.62 0.37 0.26
CA GLN A 260 -12.79 -0.28 -0.72
C GLN A 260 -11.30 -0.30 -0.29
N TRP A 261 -10.60 -1.34 -0.73
CA TRP A 261 -9.20 -1.64 -0.44
C TRP A 261 -8.48 -2.06 -1.71
N CYS A 262 -7.25 -1.58 -1.89
CA CYS A 262 -6.38 -2.00 -2.97
C CYS A 262 -4.96 -2.16 -2.44
N ASN A 263 -4.35 -3.31 -2.68
CA ASN A 263 -2.97 -3.64 -2.32
C ASN A 263 -2.60 -3.24 -0.88
N GLY A 264 -3.48 -3.56 0.06
CA GLY A 264 -3.26 -3.30 1.49
C GLY A 264 -3.62 -1.89 1.95
N GLN A 265 -4.03 -0.96 1.08
CA GLN A 265 -4.35 0.43 1.40
C GLN A 265 -5.83 0.73 1.15
N SER A 266 -6.41 1.71 1.86
CA SER A 266 -7.73 2.22 1.50
C SER A 266 -7.66 2.93 0.16
N HIS A 267 -8.68 2.67 -0.66
CA HIS A 267 -8.76 3.14 -2.04
C HIS A 267 -10.21 3.21 -2.46
N GLY A 268 -10.56 4.04 -3.45
CA GLY A 268 -11.92 4.18 -3.95
C GLY A 268 -12.86 4.77 -2.90
N VAL A 269 -14.13 4.36 -2.88
CA VAL A 269 -15.11 4.93 -1.95
C VAL A 269 -15.04 4.24 -0.59
N GLY A 270 -15.05 5.05 0.48
CA GLY A 270 -15.07 4.55 1.85
C GLY A 270 -15.67 5.54 2.84
N SER A 271 -15.88 5.03 4.06
CA SER A 271 -16.30 5.78 5.22
C SER A 271 -15.28 5.58 6.34
N GLN A 272 -14.82 6.68 6.92
CA GLN A 272 -13.94 6.72 8.07
C GLN A 272 -14.69 7.39 9.22
N SER A 273 -14.83 6.69 10.34
CA SER A 273 -15.38 7.23 11.58
C SER A 273 -14.28 7.28 12.63
N CYS A 274 -14.11 8.44 13.25
CA CYS A 274 -13.16 8.63 14.32
C CYS A 274 -13.83 8.43 15.68
N SER A 275 -13.05 7.97 16.65
CA SER A 275 -13.44 7.79 18.05
C SER A 275 -13.93 9.08 18.72
N ASP A 276 -13.55 10.23 18.20
CA ASP A 276 -13.96 11.55 18.68
C ASP A 276 -15.34 12.02 18.15
N GLY A 277 -15.99 11.21 17.30
CA GLY A 277 -17.29 11.49 16.69
C GLY A 277 -17.22 12.15 15.32
N SER A 278 -16.04 12.55 14.85
CA SER A 278 -15.88 13.04 13.48
C SER A 278 -15.98 11.90 12.46
N SER A 279 -16.44 12.21 11.24
CA SER A 279 -16.55 11.21 10.18
C SER A 279 -16.30 11.80 8.80
N TYR A 280 -15.78 10.96 7.91
CA TYR A 280 -15.56 11.27 6.51
C TYR A 280 -16.18 10.18 5.64
N ILE A 281 -16.92 10.57 4.62
CA ILE A 281 -17.46 9.68 3.61
C ILE A 281 -17.05 10.26 2.26
N GLY A 282 -16.28 9.52 1.48
CA GLY A 282 -15.76 10.04 0.23
C GLY A 282 -14.79 9.10 -0.46
N GLU A 283 -14.08 9.66 -1.42
CA GLU A 283 -13.06 8.94 -2.16
C GLU A 283 -11.71 8.94 -1.42
N PHE A 284 -10.97 7.87 -1.62
CA PHE A 284 -9.64 7.60 -1.09
C PHE A 284 -8.72 7.16 -2.21
N LYS A 285 -7.47 7.60 -2.16
CA LYS A 285 -6.41 7.15 -3.07
C LYS A 285 -5.16 6.90 -2.25
N CYS A 286 -4.66 5.66 -2.23
CA CYS A 286 -3.43 5.30 -1.51
C CYS A 286 -3.43 5.78 -0.06
N ALA A 287 -4.50 5.44 0.66
CA ALA A 287 -4.70 5.78 2.06
C ALA A 287 -4.93 7.26 2.42
N VAL A 288 -5.07 8.16 1.44
CA VAL A 288 -5.41 9.57 1.69
C VAL A 288 -6.77 9.94 1.12
N LYS A 289 -7.46 10.88 1.76
CA LYS A 289 -8.70 11.48 1.24
C LYS A 289 -8.38 12.21 -0.06
N HIS A 290 -9.17 11.96 -1.08
CA HIS A 290 -8.95 12.47 -2.42
C HIS A 290 -10.29 12.62 -3.13
N GLY A 291 -10.35 13.38 -4.23
CA GLY A 291 -11.57 13.49 -5.03
C GLY A 291 -12.73 14.09 -4.23
N LEU A 292 -13.94 13.54 -4.38
CA LEU A 292 -15.13 14.05 -3.72
C LEU A 292 -15.34 13.43 -2.34
N GLY A 293 -15.75 14.25 -1.36
CA GLY A 293 -16.08 13.75 -0.03
C GLY A 293 -16.84 14.72 0.85
N CYS A 294 -17.49 14.15 1.86
CA CYS A 294 -18.20 14.85 2.92
C CYS A 294 -17.48 14.57 4.26
N TYR A 295 -17.21 15.61 5.03
CA TYR A 295 -16.61 15.50 6.36
C TYR A 295 -17.51 16.16 7.39
N HIS A 296 -17.88 15.43 8.44
CA HIS A 296 -18.56 15.94 9.61
C HIS A 296 -17.55 16.07 10.74
N PHE A 297 -17.36 17.30 11.21
CA PHE A 297 -16.42 17.61 12.27
C PHE A 297 -17.07 17.40 13.64
N ARG A 298 -16.25 17.09 14.64
CA ARG A 298 -16.70 16.90 16.04
C ARG A 298 -17.41 18.13 16.61
N ASN A 299 -17.03 19.33 16.18
CA ASN A 299 -17.63 20.58 16.64
C ASN A 299 -18.99 20.89 15.99
N GLY A 300 -19.49 20.04 15.10
CA GLY A 300 -20.74 20.24 14.37
C GLY A 300 -20.58 20.95 13.03
N ASP A 301 -19.37 21.41 12.68
CA ASP A 301 -19.11 21.90 11.33
C ASP A 301 -19.22 20.73 10.35
N TRP A 302 -19.50 21.02 9.07
CA TRP A 302 -19.39 20.03 8.01
C TRP A 302 -18.92 20.65 6.71
N TYR A 303 -18.25 19.84 5.90
CA TYR A 303 -17.77 20.20 4.58
C TYR A 303 -18.21 19.17 3.57
N ALA A 304 -18.62 19.60 2.38
CA ALA A 304 -18.80 18.75 1.22
C ALA A 304 -18.14 19.40 0.00
N GLY A 305 -17.34 18.62 -0.71
CA GLY A 305 -16.64 19.09 -1.91
C GLY A 305 -15.40 18.28 -2.20
N GLU A 306 -14.43 18.94 -2.80
CA GLU A 306 -13.21 18.31 -3.30
C GLU A 306 -12.10 18.21 -2.22
N TYR A 307 -11.27 17.19 -2.37
CA TYR A 307 -10.13 16.84 -1.54
C TYR A 307 -8.92 16.49 -2.39
N PHE A 308 -7.74 16.91 -1.93
CA PHE A 308 -6.47 16.50 -2.49
C PHE A 308 -5.47 16.21 -1.37
N GLY A 309 -5.10 14.94 -1.20
CA GLY A 309 -4.05 14.54 -0.27
C GLY A 309 -4.36 14.91 1.18
N ASP A 310 -5.51 14.46 1.69
CA ASP A 310 -6.04 14.76 3.03
C ASP A 310 -6.47 16.20 3.30
N LYS A 311 -6.37 17.08 2.30
CA LYS A 311 -6.70 18.50 2.45
C LYS A 311 -7.94 18.83 1.64
N ILE A 312 -8.77 19.69 2.21
CA ILE A 312 -9.83 20.38 1.48
C ILE A 312 -9.16 21.20 0.37
N HIS A 313 -9.57 20.98 -0.87
CA HIS A 313 -8.95 21.57 -2.06
C HIS A 313 -10.00 21.71 -3.16
N GLY A 314 -9.79 22.59 -4.14
CA GLY A 314 -10.71 22.72 -5.27
C GLY A 314 -11.99 23.44 -4.87
N PHE A 315 -13.16 22.94 -5.26
CA PHE A 315 -14.44 23.58 -4.93
C PHE A 315 -15.22 22.82 -3.85
N GLY A 316 -15.88 23.57 -2.96
CA GLY A 316 -16.69 22.96 -1.92
C GLY A 316 -17.43 23.95 -1.02
N VAL A 317 -18.37 23.41 -0.27
CA VAL A 317 -19.22 24.14 0.66
C VAL A 317 -18.86 23.74 2.08
N TYR A 318 -18.64 24.74 2.94
CA TYR A 318 -18.36 24.56 4.35
C TYR A 318 -19.45 25.23 5.19
N HIS A 319 -20.12 24.44 6.00
CA HIS A 319 -21.11 24.90 6.96
C HIS A 319 -20.51 24.88 8.35
N PHE A 320 -20.62 26.02 9.02
CA PHE A 320 -20.18 26.19 10.39
C PHE A 320 -21.34 25.87 11.34
N ALA A 321 -21.05 25.25 12.48
CA ALA A 321 -22.02 24.92 13.52
C ALA A 321 -22.73 26.17 14.08
N ASN A 322 -22.10 27.35 13.98
CA ASN A 322 -22.69 28.63 14.35
C ASN A 322 -23.71 29.17 13.33
N GLY A 323 -23.96 28.45 12.22
CA GLY A 323 -24.90 28.81 11.16
C GLY A 323 -24.29 29.66 10.05
N HIS A 324 -22.98 29.91 10.04
CA HIS A 324 -22.31 30.51 8.89
C HIS A 324 -22.10 29.49 7.77
N CYS A 325 -21.86 29.98 6.56
CA CYS A 325 -21.57 29.16 5.39
C CYS A 325 -20.48 29.81 4.55
N TYR A 326 -19.60 29.01 3.95
CA TYR A 326 -18.72 29.45 2.88
C TYR A 326 -18.89 28.56 1.66
N GLU A 327 -19.07 29.19 0.50
CA GLU A 327 -19.22 28.54 -0.80
C GLU A 327 -18.18 29.12 -1.75
N GLY A 328 -17.23 28.31 -2.22
CA GLY A 328 -16.22 28.79 -3.16
C GLY A 328 -15.04 27.84 -3.32
N SER A 329 -13.93 28.40 -3.79
CA SER A 329 -12.69 27.66 -3.96
C SER A 329 -11.86 27.56 -2.68
N TRP A 330 -11.05 26.51 -2.64
CA TRP A 330 -10.23 26.06 -1.53
C TRP A 330 -8.86 25.64 -2.03
N HIS A 331 -7.84 25.92 -1.22
CA HIS A 331 -6.49 25.47 -1.45
C HIS A 331 -5.86 25.08 -0.12
N GLU A 332 -5.44 23.82 0.02
CA GLU A 332 -4.68 23.33 1.17
C GLU A 332 -5.38 23.57 2.53
N GLY A 333 -6.71 23.44 2.55
CA GLY A 333 -7.54 23.66 3.74
C GLY A 333 -7.89 25.12 4.03
N ARG A 334 -7.55 26.06 3.13
CA ARG A 334 -7.84 27.48 3.27
C ARG A 334 -8.76 27.94 2.15
N LYS A 335 -9.60 28.94 2.45
CA LYS A 335 -10.38 29.66 1.44
C LYS A 335 -9.41 30.37 0.49
N GLN A 336 -9.56 30.16 -0.80
CA GLN A 336 -8.68 30.70 -1.84
C GLN A 336 -9.52 31.04 -3.05
N GLY A 337 -9.12 32.03 -3.86
CA GLY A 337 -9.82 32.41 -5.08
C GLY A 337 -11.20 33.00 -4.79
N TYR A 338 -12.15 32.83 -5.70
CA TYR A 338 -13.47 33.44 -5.56
C TYR A 338 -14.39 32.63 -4.64
N GLY A 339 -15.16 33.33 -3.81
CA GLY A 339 -16.13 32.69 -2.94
C GLY A 339 -17.04 33.67 -2.22
N MET A 340 -18.09 33.11 -1.62
CA MET A 340 -19.11 33.80 -0.84
C MET A 340 -19.15 33.25 0.57
N TYR A 341 -19.07 34.14 1.55
CA TYR A 341 -19.28 33.83 2.96
C TYR A 341 -20.61 34.39 3.41
N THR A 342 -21.52 33.52 3.86
CA THR A 342 -22.84 33.90 4.35
C THR A 342 -22.86 33.78 5.87
N PHE A 343 -23.15 34.89 6.54
CA PHE A 343 -23.32 34.94 7.99
C PHE A 343 -24.70 34.40 8.39
N ARG A 344 -24.87 34.08 9.67
CA ARG A 344 -26.11 33.53 10.20
C ARG A 344 -27.30 34.49 10.05
N ASN A 345 -27.03 35.79 10.09
CA ASN A 345 -28.02 36.84 9.91
C ASN A 345 -28.42 37.05 8.43
N GLY A 346 -27.82 36.32 7.49
CA GLY A 346 -28.07 36.45 6.05
C GLY A 346 -27.12 37.42 5.34
N ASP A 347 -26.29 38.17 6.07
CA ASP A 347 -25.30 39.05 5.44
C ASP A 347 -24.30 38.22 4.64
N THR A 348 -23.85 38.75 3.51
CA THR A 348 -22.89 38.06 2.65
C THR A 348 -21.63 38.90 2.45
N ARG A 349 -20.48 38.22 2.43
CA ARG A 349 -19.19 38.78 2.01
C ARG A 349 -18.66 37.96 0.85
N CYS A 350 -18.57 38.60 -0.29
CA CYS A 350 -18.16 37.97 -1.54
C CYS A 350 -16.89 38.62 -2.06
N GLY A 351 -16.14 37.87 -2.86
CA GLY A 351 -14.96 38.40 -3.57
C GLY A 351 -13.83 37.40 -3.62
N GLU A 352 -12.61 37.93 -3.77
CA GLU A 352 -11.39 37.13 -3.87
C GLU A 352 -10.77 36.92 -2.48
N TRP A 353 -10.55 35.65 -2.15
CA TRP A 353 -9.93 35.15 -0.93
C TRP A 353 -8.51 34.72 -1.22
N ASP A 354 -7.60 35.06 -0.31
CA ASP A 354 -6.24 34.52 -0.33
C ASP A 354 -5.86 34.03 1.06
N SER A 355 -5.50 32.76 1.14
CA SER A 355 -5.02 32.12 2.37
C SER A 355 -5.97 32.26 3.57
N GLY A 356 -7.28 32.36 3.31
CA GLY A 356 -8.33 32.50 4.32
C GLY A 356 -8.83 33.92 4.56
N ASN A 357 -8.21 34.94 3.96
CA ASN A 357 -8.57 36.34 4.13
C ASN A 357 -9.23 36.90 2.86
N LEU A 358 -10.30 37.68 3.01
CA LEU A 358 -10.94 38.38 1.90
C LEU A 358 -10.06 39.57 1.50
N LYS A 359 -9.45 39.52 0.32
CA LYS A 359 -8.57 40.58 -0.21
C LYS A 359 -9.35 41.66 -0.94
N ILE A 360 -10.20 41.24 -1.87
CA ILE A 360 -10.95 42.14 -2.73
C ILE A 360 -12.43 41.87 -2.51
N PRO A 361 -13.12 42.69 -1.71
CA PRO A 361 -14.58 42.62 -1.60
C PRO A 361 -15.21 42.89 -2.96
N SER A 362 -16.20 42.09 -3.31
CA SER A 362 -16.95 42.20 -4.57
C SER A 362 -18.44 42.09 -4.29
N PRO A 363 -19.31 42.72 -5.09
CA PRO A 363 -20.74 42.44 -5.05
C PRO A 363 -21.01 40.95 -5.29
N PRO A 364 -22.05 40.36 -4.66
CA PRO A 364 -22.40 38.95 -4.83
C PRO A 364 -22.70 38.53 -6.28
N LEU A 365 -23.09 39.50 -7.12
CA LEU A 365 -23.52 39.31 -8.50
C LEU A 365 -22.39 39.38 -9.53
N THR A 366 -21.13 39.47 -9.10
CA THR A 366 -20.01 39.40 -10.04
C THR A 366 -19.91 37.99 -10.61
N ASP A 367 -19.81 37.90 -11.93
CA ASP A 367 -19.77 36.66 -12.71
C ASP A 367 -18.72 35.65 -12.20
N ALA A 368 -17.55 36.12 -11.76
CA ALA A 368 -16.52 35.28 -11.15
C ALA A 368 -16.95 34.63 -9.82
N VAL A 369 -17.61 35.38 -8.93
CA VAL A 369 -18.12 34.87 -7.65
C VAL A 369 -19.26 33.88 -7.92
N LEU A 370 -20.18 34.22 -8.83
CA LEU A 370 -21.33 33.38 -9.16
C LEU A 370 -20.87 32.01 -9.68
N ARG A 371 -19.90 31.98 -10.61
CA ARG A 371 -19.32 30.73 -11.11
C ARG A 371 -18.68 29.89 -10.01
N ALA A 372 -17.90 30.52 -9.12
CA ALA A 372 -17.23 29.80 -8.03
C ALA A 372 -18.23 29.20 -7.04
N VAL A 373 -19.29 29.93 -6.70
CA VAL A 373 -20.38 29.44 -5.84
C VAL A 373 -21.14 28.29 -6.51
N GLN A 374 -21.46 28.41 -7.80
CA GLN A 374 -22.11 27.32 -8.55
C GLN A 374 -21.24 26.07 -8.62
N ALA A 375 -19.93 26.23 -8.87
CA ALA A 375 -18.98 25.11 -8.87
C ALA A 375 -18.89 24.45 -7.48
N ALA A 376 -18.82 25.24 -6.41
CA ALA A 376 -18.81 24.75 -5.03
C ALA A 376 -20.07 23.95 -4.68
N ARG A 377 -21.26 24.48 -5.01
CA ARG A 377 -22.53 23.79 -4.78
C ARG A 377 -22.62 22.48 -5.58
N LYS A 378 -22.21 22.51 -6.85
CA LYS A 378 -22.16 21.31 -7.70
C LYS A 378 -21.21 20.25 -7.13
N ALA A 379 -20.01 20.64 -6.69
CA ALA A 379 -19.05 19.73 -6.06
C ALA A 379 -19.62 19.14 -4.76
N ALA A 380 -20.24 19.96 -3.91
CA ALA A 380 -20.90 19.52 -2.68
C ALA A 380 -22.04 18.54 -2.95
N GLU A 381 -22.92 18.84 -3.92
CA GLU A 381 -24.00 17.94 -4.31
C GLU A 381 -23.48 16.59 -4.82
N ASN A 382 -22.44 16.61 -5.65
CA ASN A 382 -21.83 15.38 -6.17
C ASN A 382 -21.17 14.57 -5.04
N ALA A 383 -20.53 15.23 -4.08
CA ALA A 383 -19.97 14.58 -2.90
C ALA A 383 -21.04 13.94 -2.01
N ILE A 384 -22.20 14.58 -1.86
CA ILE A 384 -23.34 14.04 -1.09
C ILE A 384 -23.99 12.86 -1.83
N LYS A 385 -24.10 12.94 -3.17
CA LYS A 385 -24.68 11.90 -4.04
C LYS A 385 -23.72 10.74 -4.33
N LEU A 386 -22.49 10.78 -3.80
CA LEU A 386 -21.49 9.75 -4.04
C LEU A 386 -22.02 8.35 -3.68
N ARG A 387 -21.86 7.40 -4.60
CA ARG A 387 -22.38 6.03 -4.45
C ARG A 387 -21.77 5.35 -3.23
N ARG A 388 -22.58 5.06 -2.23
CA ARG A 388 -22.15 4.34 -1.03
C ARG A 388 -21.82 2.87 -1.34
N VAL A 389 -20.90 2.31 -0.54
CA VAL A 389 -20.44 0.92 -0.66
C VAL A 389 -20.82 0.05 0.55
N ASP A 390 -21.78 0.52 1.36
CA ASP A 390 -22.18 -0.12 2.63
C ASP A 390 -22.64 -1.56 2.43
N GLU A 391 -23.44 -1.83 1.38
CA GLU A 391 -23.93 -3.18 1.09
C GLU A 391 -22.82 -4.13 0.61
N GLN A 392 -21.90 -3.66 -0.23
CA GLN A 392 -20.74 -4.45 -0.66
C GLN A 392 -19.82 -4.77 0.53
N VAL A 393 -19.59 -3.79 1.41
CA VAL A 393 -18.82 -3.98 2.64
C VAL A 393 -19.52 -4.98 3.57
N LYS A 394 -20.83 -4.85 3.78
CA LYS A 394 -21.63 -5.78 4.58
C LYS A 394 -21.58 -7.21 4.03
N LYS A 395 -21.68 -7.38 2.71
CA LYS A 395 -21.52 -8.68 2.04
C LYS A 395 -20.12 -9.26 2.27
N ALA A 396 -19.07 -8.45 2.14
CA ALA A 396 -17.70 -8.92 2.39
C ALA A 396 -17.45 -9.29 3.86
N VAL A 397 -18.01 -8.53 4.81
CA VAL A 397 -17.90 -8.83 6.24
C VAL A 397 -18.66 -10.11 6.60
N THR A 398 -19.85 -10.33 6.05
CA THR A 398 -20.60 -11.57 6.29
C THR A 398 -19.89 -12.79 5.71
N ALA A 399 -19.31 -12.67 4.51
CA ALA A 399 -18.46 -13.70 3.92
C ALA A 399 -17.20 -13.98 4.76
N ALA A 400 -16.51 -12.94 5.24
CA ALA A 400 -15.36 -13.08 6.15
C ALA A 400 -15.71 -13.77 7.47
N ASN A 401 -16.88 -13.50 8.04
CA ASN A 401 -17.34 -14.23 9.22
C ASN A 401 -17.61 -15.71 8.94
N ARG A 402 -18.16 -16.04 7.76
CA ARG A 402 -18.37 -17.44 7.34
C ARG A 402 -17.04 -18.17 7.13
N ALA A 403 -16.10 -17.54 6.42
CA ALA A 403 -14.75 -18.07 6.21
C ALA A 403 -14.00 -18.30 7.53
N ALA A 404 -14.08 -17.34 8.48
CA ALA A 404 -13.48 -17.52 9.80
C ALA A 404 -14.12 -18.67 10.59
N THR A 405 -15.43 -18.87 10.50
CA THR A 405 -16.10 -20.03 11.12
C THR A 405 -15.64 -21.35 10.49
N ALA A 406 -15.57 -21.42 9.16
CA ALA A 406 -15.06 -22.59 8.44
C ALA A 406 -13.60 -22.90 8.83
N ALA A 407 -12.75 -21.87 8.88
CA ALA A 407 -11.37 -21.97 9.35
C ALA A 407 -11.26 -22.56 10.76
N ARG A 408 -12.10 -22.13 11.70
CA ARG A 408 -12.12 -22.70 13.05
C ARG A 408 -12.56 -24.17 13.05
N VAL A 409 -13.54 -24.55 12.24
CA VAL A 409 -13.98 -25.94 12.12
C VAL A 409 -12.85 -26.81 11.54
N ALA A 410 -12.19 -26.34 10.48
CA ALA A 410 -11.04 -27.01 9.89
C ALA A 410 -9.88 -27.16 10.90
N ALA A 411 -9.60 -26.13 11.68
CA ALA A 411 -8.59 -26.16 12.74
C ALA A 411 -8.92 -27.22 13.82
N ILE A 412 -10.16 -27.26 14.31
CA ILE A 412 -10.60 -28.26 15.29
C ILE A 412 -10.43 -29.68 14.73
N LYS A 413 -10.83 -29.88 13.46
CA LYS A 413 -10.71 -31.18 12.81
C LYS A 413 -9.26 -31.60 12.60
N ALA A 414 -8.39 -30.66 12.22
CA ALA A 414 -6.95 -30.88 12.11
C ALA A 414 -6.33 -31.33 13.45
N VAL A 415 -6.67 -30.65 14.55
CA VAL A 415 -6.20 -31.02 15.89
C VAL A 415 -6.74 -32.39 16.32
N GLN A 416 -8.02 -32.68 16.05
CA GLN A 416 -8.62 -33.97 16.39
C GLN A 416 -7.97 -35.12 15.61
N ASN A 417 -7.69 -34.94 14.32
CA ASN A 417 -6.99 -35.93 13.50
C ASN A 417 -5.57 -36.18 14.03
N GLN A 418 -4.88 -35.13 14.47
CA GLN A 418 -3.56 -35.25 15.10
C GLN A 418 -3.61 -36.07 16.40
N MET A 419 -4.61 -35.84 17.26
CA MET A 419 -4.79 -36.59 18.52
C MET A 419 -5.14 -38.06 18.30
N ASN A 420 -5.94 -38.35 17.28
CA ASN A 420 -6.44 -39.70 17.01
C ASN A 420 -5.43 -40.60 16.28
N GLY A 421 -4.26 -40.07 15.87
CA GLY A 421 -3.28 -40.82 15.09
C GLY A 421 -3.78 -41.21 13.69
N ASN A 422 -4.91 -40.65 13.25
CA ASN A 422 -5.49 -40.84 11.92
C ASN A 422 -4.71 -40.00 10.90
N PHE A 423 -3.41 -40.24 10.78
CA PHE A 423 -2.71 -39.93 9.55
C PHE A 423 -3.17 -40.97 8.54
N CYS A 424 -3.66 -40.55 7.37
CA CYS A 424 -3.76 -41.48 6.25
C CYS A 424 -2.34 -41.97 5.97
N ASP A 425 -2.08 -43.21 6.39
CA ASP A 425 -0.97 -44.00 5.92
C ASP A 425 -0.95 -43.90 4.39
N THR A 426 0.14 -43.36 3.87
CA THR A 426 0.43 -43.43 2.44
C THR A 426 1.79 -44.10 2.32
N SER A 427 1.69 -45.41 2.15
CA SER A 427 2.67 -46.37 1.63
C SER A 427 3.66 -45.81 0.62
#